data_AF-A0A3N5N201-F1
#
_entry.id   AF-A0A3N5N201-F1
#
_cell.length_a   1.000
_cell.length_b   1.000
_cell.length_c   1.000
_cell.angle_alpha   90.00
_cell.angle_beta   90.00
_cell.angle_gamma   90.00
#
_symmetry.space_group_name_H-M   'P 1'
#
loop_
_entity.id
_entity.type
_entity.pdbx_description
1 polymer ?
#
loop_
_entity_poly.entity_id
_entity_poly.type
_entity_poly.pdbx_seq_one_letter_code
_entity_poly.pdbx_strand_id
1 'polypeptide(L)'
;MERHARPGIFSLGITRGVIAQVFGTAIGIGLVTLIRLLVGLPAWKAEPAWVGGALVGVIAFTYGSGVLNDWLKWMKGEEAPEHPVDQFPPEAGAARYLSVSYDHKVIGIQYGITSVIMLFVAGLFALIFRTELAAPQLQFLTPELYNSLMSLHGIVMIYAILLGVGAMSNYLVPLLIGANDMVFPRLNAFAFWINVPAGILLLTSLLFGGFDTGWTGYPPLSALAPLGVPFFFLG
;
A
#
# COMPACT_ATOMS: atom_id res chain seq x y z
N MET A 1 0.90 24.03 31.47
CA MET A 1 0.52 22.94 30.56
C MET A 1 0.43 23.52 29.16
N GLU A 2 1.54 23.52 28.42
CA GLU A 2 1.53 23.98 27.03
C GLU A 2 0.71 22.97 26.20
N ARG A 3 -0.36 23.45 25.56
CA ARG A 3 -1.06 22.65 24.55
C ARG A 3 -0.09 22.49 23.38
N HIS A 4 0.57 21.34 23.27
CA HIS A 4 1.25 20.98 22.03
C HIS A 4 0.24 21.11 20.89
N ALA A 5 0.52 22.02 19.96
CA ALA A 5 -0.34 22.23 18.80
C ALA A 5 -0.51 20.89 18.07
N ARG A 6 -1.76 20.50 17.80
CA ARG A 6 -2.03 19.25 17.07
C ARG A 6 -1.34 19.31 15.71
N PRO A 7 -0.61 18.26 15.28
CA PRO A 7 0.02 18.24 13.98
C PRO A 7 -1.01 18.48 12.87
N GLY A 8 -0.66 19.34 11.90
CA GLY A 8 -1.51 19.56 10.73
C GLY A 8 -1.58 18.32 9.84
N ILE A 9 -2.70 18.13 9.14
CA ILE A 9 -2.93 16.93 8.31
C ILE A 9 -1.82 16.71 7.26
N PHE A 10 -1.27 17.77 6.68
CA PHE A 10 -0.17 17.69 5.71
C PHE A 10 1.18 17.30 6.29
N SER A 11 1.33 17.28 7.62
CA SER A 11 2.56 16.84 8.29
C SER A 11 2.62 15.34 8.54
N LEU A 12 1.49 14.64 8.38
CA LEU A 12 1.36 13.20 8.62
C LEU A 12 2.09 12.40 7.54
N GLY A 13 2.77 11.33 7.96
CA GLY A 13 3.50 10.46 7.04
C GLY A 13 2.61 9.88 5.94
N ILE A 14 1.39 9.43 6.28
CA ILE A 14 0.43 8.91 5.30
C ILE A 14 0.03 9.97 4.27
N THR A 15 -0.24 11.20 4.69
CA THR A 15 -0.69 12.27 3.79
C THR A 15 0.42 12.69 2.85
N ARG A 16 1.64 12.92 3.38
CA ARG A 16 2.82 13.21 2.54
C ARG A 16 3.12 12.07 1.58
N GLY A 17 3.03 10.82 2.05
CA GLY A 17 3.25 9.61 1.25
C GLY A 17 2.27 9.52 0.09
N VAL A 18 0.96 9.65 0.34
CA VAL A 18 -0.07 9.60 -0.71
C VAL A 18 0.08 10.75 -1.71
N ILE A 19 0.34 11.98 -1.24
CA ILE A 19 0.60 13.12 -2.13
C ILE A 19 1.82 12.82 -3.01
N ALA A 20 2.92 12.35 -2.42
CA ALA A 20 4.12 11.98 -3.15
C ALA A 20 3.87 10.83 -4.14
N GLN A 21 3.04 9.84 -3.79
CA GLN A 21 2.65 8.75 -4.68
C GLN A 21 1.94 9.26 -5.94
N VAL A 22 1.00 10.19 -5.80
CA VAL A 22 0.26 10.79 -6.93
C VAL A 22 1.21 11.54 -7.86
N PHE A 23 2.05 12.43 -7.31
CA PHE A 23 3.01 13.18 -8.12
C PHE A 23 4.09 12.26 -8.73
N GLY A 24 4.59 11.29 -7.97
CA GLY A 24 5.53 10.29 -8.43
C GLY A 24 4.97 9.45 -9.57
N THR A 25 3.69 9.09 -9.50
CA THR A 25 3.01 8.36 -10.58
C THR A 25 2.96 9.19 -11.86
N ALA A 26 2.60 10.47 -11.76
CA ALA A 26 2.60 11.37 -12.91
C ALA A 26 4.01 11.56 -13.51
N ILE A 27 5.03 11.68 -12.67
CA ILE A 27 6.44 11.77 -13.10
C ILE A 27 6.87 10.48 -13.80
N GLY A 28 6.54 9.31 -13.24
CA GLY A 28 6.87 8.01 -13.83
C GLY A 28 6.19 7.78 -15.19
N ILE A 29 4.92 8.18 -15.32
CA ILE A 29 4.22 8.19 -16.61
C ILE A 29 4.96 9.09 -17.62
N GLY A 30 5.33 10.30 -17.21
CA GLY A 30 6.08 11.24 -18.05
C GLY A 30 7.43 10.67 -18.48
N LEU A 31 8.17 10.05 -17.56
CA LEU A 31 9.46 9.42 -17.82
C LEU A 31 9.34 8.27 -18.84
N VAL A 32 8.39 7.36 -18.65
CA VAL A 32 8.17 6.26 -19.61
C VAL A 32 7.76 6.81 -20.97
N THR A 33 6.85 7.79 -21.01
CA THR A 33 6.41 8.44 -22.25
C THR A 33 7.59 9.08 -22.99
N LEU A 34 8.48 9.76 -22.27
CA LEU A 34 9.69 10.36 -22.84
C LEU A 34 10.64 9.30 -23.37
N ILE A 35 10.93 8.24 -22.60
CA ILE A 35 11.80 7.14 -23.04
C ILE A 35 11.25 6.51 -24.33
N ARG A 36 9.93 6.27 -24.39
CA ARG A 36 9.26 5.72 -25.58
C ARG A 36 9.47 6.60 -26.81
N LEU A 37 9.32 7.92 -26.67
CA LEU A 37 9.62 8.87 -27.74
C LEU A 37 11.09 8.81 -28.18
N LEU A 38 12.02 8.76 -27.24
CA LEU A 38 13.47 8.73 -27.52
C LEU A 38 13.90 7.45 -28.25
N VAL A 39 13.21 6.33 -28.05
CA VAL A 39 13.48 5.06 -28.76
C VAL A 39 12.64 4.87 -30.02
N GLY A 40 11.94 5.91 -30.49
CA GLY A 40 11.17 5.88 -31.74
C GLY A 40 9.82 5.14 -31.65
N LEU A 41 9.30 4.91 -30.45
CA LEU A 41 7.96 4.33 -30.24
C LEU A 41 6.89 5.42 -30.10
N PRO A 42 5.60 5.09 -30.30
CA PRO A 42 4.50 6.01 -29.97
C PRO A 42 4.59 6.44 -28.50
N ALA A 43 4.45 7.76 -28.27
CA ALA A 43 4.56 8.36 -26.94
C ALA A 43 3.74 7.61 -25.89
N TRP A 44 2.46 7.38 -26.22
CA TRP A 44 1.52 6.76 -25.30
C TRP A 44 1.33 5.27 -25.59
N LYS A 45 1.51 4.45 -24.56
CA LYS A 45 0.94 3.10 -24.45
C LYS A 45 0.53 2.92 -22.99
N ALA A 46 -0.74 2.65 -22.75
CA ALA A 46 -1.34 2.74 -21.41
C ALA A 46 -0.62 1.86 -20.39
N GLU A 47 -0.44 0.57 -20.69
CA GLU A 47 0.17 -0.39 -19.77
C GLU A 47 1.60 0.00 -19.32
N PRO A 48 2.60 0.22 -20.21
CA PRO A 48 3.91 0.67 -19.76
C PRO A 48 3.89 2.00 -19.00
N ALA A 49 3.03 2.95 -19.42
CA ALA A 49 2.93 4.25 -18.77
C ALA A 49 2.43 4.10 -17.32
N TRP A 50 1.35 3.35 -17.11
CA TRP A 50 0.78 3.11 -15.78
C TRP A 50 1.68 2.22 -14.91
N VAL A 51 2.35 1.22 -15.48
CA VAL A 51 3.32 0.38 -14.75
C VAL A 51 4.51 1.21 -14.27
N GLY A 52 5.14 1.99 -15.16
CA GLY A 52 6.26 2.85 -14.76
C GLY A 52 5.83 3.96 -13.81
N GLY A 53 4.64 4.52 -14.03
CA GLY A 53 3.99 5.43 -13.09
C GLY A 53 3.86 4.81 -11.69
N ALA A 54 3.20 3.66 -11.58
CA ALA A 54 2.98 2.97 -10.32
C ALA A 54 4.29 2.66 -9.57
N LEU A 55 5.32 2.18 -10.27
CA LEU A 55 6.64 1.91 -9.67
C LEU A 55 7.29 3.18 -9.09
N VAL A 56 7.33 4.26 -9.87
CA VAL A 56 7.87 5.55 -9.39
C VAL A 56 6.98 6.12 -8.27
N GLY A 57 5.67 5.92 -8.34
CA GLY A 57 4.71 6.28 -7.31
C GLY A 57 4.98 5.58 -5.98
N VAL A 58 5.23 4.27 -5.98
CA VAL A 58 5.58 3.50 -4.76
C VAL A 58 6.88 4.04 -4.14
N ILE A 59 7.90 4.28 -4.98
CA ILE A 59 9.17 4.86 -4.51
C ILE A 59 8.92 6.25 -3.91
N ALA A 60 8.17 7.10 -4.59
CA ALA A 60 7.82 8.43 -4.11
C ALA A 60 7.00 8.38 -2.80
N PHE A 61 6.11 7.40 -2.63
CA PHE A 61 5.39 7.18 -1.38
C PHE A 61 6.36 6.90 -0.23
N THR A 62 7.28 5.95 -0.41
CA THR A 62 8.24 5.57 0.64
C THR A 62 9.20 6.70 1.00
N TYR A 63 9.55 7.55 0.02
CA TYR A 63 10.28 8.79 0.26
C TYR A 63 9.41 9.80 1.04
N GLY A 64 8.21 10.10 0.54
CA GLY A 64 7.32 11.13 1.10
C GLY A 64 6.77 10.80 2.48
N SER A 65 6.57 9.52 2.79
CA SER A 65 6.16 9.09 4.14
C SER A 65 7.26 9.37 5.17
N GLY A 66 8.52 9.40 4.73
CA GLY A 66 9.71 9.60 5.55
C GLY A 66 10.35 8.30 6.03
N VAL A 67 9.87 7.13 5.60
CA VAL A 67 10.39 5.83 6.08
C VAL A 67 11.82 5.58 5.60
N LEU A 68 12.22 6.22 4.50
CA LEU A 68 13.59 6.16 3.96
C LEU A 68 14.54 7.22 4.53
N ASN A 69 14.08 8.12 5.43
CA ASN A 69 14.88 9.27 5.86
C ASN A 69 16.23 8.89 6.46
N ASP A 70 16.27 7.91 7.37
CA ASP A 70 17.52 7.47 8.00
C ASP A 70 18.46 6.78 7.00
N TRP A 71 17.91 6.02 6.05
CA TRP A 71 18.68 5.40 4.98
C TRP A 71 19.30 6.45 4.05
N LEU A 72 18.55 7.52 3.76
CA LEU A 72 19.01 8.64 2.94
C LEU A 72 20.12 9.44 3.65
N LYS A 73 20.07 9.58 4.97
CA LYS A 73 21.17 10.17 5.75
C LYS A 73 22.45 9.36 5.60
N TRP A 74 22.36 8.04 5.80
CA TRP A 74 23.52 7.15 5.61
C TRP A 74 24.10 7.23 4.20
N MET A 75 23.26 7.26 3.16
CA MET A 75 23.73 7.40 1.77
C MET A 75 24.44 8.73 1.51
N LYS A 76 24.14 9.78 2.28
CA LYS A 76 24.83 11.08 2.22
C LYS A 76 26.09 11.14 3.08
N GLY A 77 26.41 10.07 3.82
CA GLY A 77 27.49 10.06 4.81
C GLY A 77 27.15 10.79 6.11
N GLU A 78 25.87 11.09 6.34
CA GLU A 78 25.38 11.67 7.60
C GLU A 78 25.10 10.54 8.61
N GLU A 79 25.45 10.76 9.88
CA GLU A 79 25.13 9.82 10.95
C GLU A 79 23.63 9.87 11.27
N ALA A 80 22.98 8.70 11.26
CA ALA A 80 21.67 8.54 11.84
C ALA A 80 21.82 8.14 13.33
N PRO A 81 20.89 8.55 14.21
CA PRO A 81 20.91 8.15 15.61
C PRO A 81 20.99 6.62 15.75
N GLU A 82 21.79 6.11 16.68
CA GLU A 82 21.87 4.65 16.90
C GLU A 82 20.49 4.07 17.19
N HIS A 83 19.77 4.70 18.13
CA HIS A 83 18.36 4.44 18.41
C HIS A 83 17.47 5.37 17.58
N PRO A 84 16.65 4.83 16.66
CA PRO A 84 15.70 5.62 15.90
C PRO A 84 14.75 6.39 16.82
N VAL A 85 14.44 7.63 16.45
CA VAL A 85 13.49 8.47 17.20
C VAL A 85 12.22 8.63 16.38
N ASP A 86 11.07 8.38 17.00
CA ASP A 86 9.76 8.60 16.38
C ASP A 86 9.58 10.08 16.00
N GLN A 87 9.00 10.34 14.82
CA GLN A 87 8.68 11.72 14.40
C GLN A 87 7.68 12.38 15.35
N PHE A 88 6.71 11.61 15.84
CA PHE A 88 5.64 12.08 16.70
C PHE A 88 5.66 11.33 18.03
N PRO A 89 5.78 12.05 19.15
CA PRO A 89 5.80 11.42 20.47
C PRO A 89 4.40 10.92 20.87
N PRO A 90 4.27 10.12 21.96
CA PRO A 90 2.98 9.57 22.39
C PRO A 90 1.87 10.61 22.59
N GLU A 91 2.20 11.81 23.06
CA GLU A 91 1.28 12.93 23.26
C GLU A 91 0.70 13.52 21.97
N ALA A 92 1.30 13.22 20.81
CA ALA A 92 0.77 13.61 19.49
C ALA A 92 -0.48 12.81 19.07
N GLY A 93 -0.86 11.79 19.86
CA GLY A 93 -2.08 11.01 19.65
C GLY A 93 -2.11 10.29 18.30
N ALA A 94 -3.18 10.46 17.54
CA ALA A 94 -3.40 9.77 16.26
C ALA A 94 -2.29 10.03 15.21
N ALA A 95 -1.59 11.17 15.29
CA ALA A 95 -0.53 11.51 14.35
C ALA A 95 0.63 10.50 14.35
N ARG A 96 0.91 9.88 15.52
CA ARG A 96 1.92 8.82 15.68
C ARG A 96 1.58 7.58 14.86
N TYR A 97 0.30 7.18 14.85
CA TYR A 97 -0.16 6.01 14.10
C TYR A 97 -0.32 6.28 12.59
N LEU A 98 -0.47 7.54 12.20
CA LEU A 98 -0.57 7.95 10.79
C LEU A 98 0.78 8.36 10.18
N SER A 99 1.88 8.12 10.90
CA SER A 99 3.24 8.48 10.48
C SER A 99 4.25 7.41 10.87
N VAL A 100 5.47 7.52 10.35
CA VAL A 100 6.53 6.55 10.61
C VAL A 100 6.86 6.51 12.11
N SER A 101 6.84 5.31 12.66
CA SER A 101 7.27 4.99 14.02
C SER A 101 8.19 3.77 13.94
N TYR A 102 9.11 3.67 14.89
CA TYR A 102 10.03 2.56 15.02
C TYR A 102 9.66 1.62 16.16
N ASP A 103 8.74 2.04 17.05
CA ASP A 103 8.21 1.22 18.14
C ASP A 103 7.35 0.07 17.57
N HIS A 104 7.78 -1.17 17.79
CA HIS A 104 7.06 -2.38 17.35
C HIS A 104 5.59 -2.43 17.81
N LYS A 105 5.23 -1.80 18.93
CA LYS A 105 3.84 -1.73 19.41
C LYS A 105 2.99 -0.83 18.50
N VAL A 106 3.54 0.32 18.09
CA VAL A 106 2.86 1.23 17.17
C VAL A 106 2.72 0.59 15.80
N ILE A 107 3.80 -0.03 15.29
CA ILE A 107 3.78 -0.74 14.01
C ILE A 107 2.76 -1.89 14.07
N GLY A 108 2.70 -2.65 15.16
CA GLY A 108 1.68 -3.67 15.37
C GLY A 108 0.25 -3.14 15.29
N ILE A 109 -0.02 -1.98 15.91
CA ILE A 109 -1.33 -1.30 15.81
C ILE A 109 -1.60 -0.81 14.38
N GLN A 110 -0.59 -0.27 13.69
CA GLN A 110 -0.69 0.17 12.29
C GLN A 110 -1.08 -0.99 11.36
N TYR A 111 -0.41 -2.14 11.49
CA TYR A 111 -0.78 -3.37 10.80
C TYR A 111 -2.21 -3.81 11.14
N GLY A 112 -2.58 -3.81 12.43
CA GLY A 112 -3.87 -4.28 12.90
C GLY A 112 -5.04 -3.45 12.38
N ILE A 113 -4.94 -2.12 12.46
CA ILE A 113 -5.95 -1.20 11.93
C ILE A 113 -6.08 -1.37 10.41
N THR A 114 -4.95 -1.43 9.70
CA THR A 114 -4.94 -1.61 8.23
C THR A 114 -5.58 -2.95 7.84
N SER A 115 -5.23 -4.02 8.55
CA SER A 115 -5.82 -5.36 8.36
C SER A 115 -7.34 -5.34 8.52
N VAL A 116 -7.85 -4.74 9.59
CA VAL A 116 -9.31 -4.64 9.84
C VAL A 116 -10.00 -3.83 8.73
N ILE A 117 -9.44 -2.69 8.32
CA ILE A 117 -10.00 -1.89 7.22
C ILE A 117 -10.07 -2.72 5.93
N MET A 118 -9.00 -3.43 5.59
CA MET A 118 -8.93 -4.23 4.37
C MET A 118 -9.83 -5.47 4.44
N LEU A 119 -10.00 -6.05 5.62
CA LEU A 119 -10.97 -7.12 5.86
C LEU A 119 -12.40 -6.63 5.62
N PHE A 120 -12.75 -5.43 6.07
CA PHE A 120 -14.05 -4.82 5.77
C PHE A 120 -14.22 -4.59 4.26
N VAL A 121 -13.22 -4.04 3.58
CA VAL A 121 -13.27 -3.82 2.11
C VAL A 121 -13.46 -5.13 1.35
N ALA A 122 -12.66 -6.16 1.67
CA ALA A 122 -12.79 -7.47 1.04
C ALA A 122 -14.13 -8.15 1.37
N GLY A 123 -14.62 -7.98 2.60
CA GLY A 123 -15.95 -8.44 3.02
C GLY A 123 -17.08 -7.77 2.23
N LEU A 124 -16.98 -6.46 1.95
CA LEU A 124 -17.93 -5.74 1.11
C LEU A 124 -17.96 -6.29 -0.31
N PHE A 125 -16.80 -6.56 -0.93
CA PHE A 125 -16.76 -7.23 -2.24
C PHE A 125 -17.49 -8.58 -2.23
N ALA A 126 -17.30 -9.37 -1.17
CA ALA A 126 -18.00 -10.64 -1.01
C ALA A 126 -19.51 -10.50 -0.83
N LEU A 127 -19.96 -9.50 -0.08
CA LEU A 127 -21.40 -9.24 0.06
C LEU A 127 -22.00 -8.89 -1.29
N ILE A 128 -21.33 -8.04 -2.08
CA ILE A 128 -21.82 -7.61 -3.40
C ILE A 128 -21.99 -8.81 -4.35
N PHE A 129 -20.94 -9.62 -4.59
CA PHE A 129 -21.07 -10.75 -5.52
C PHE A 129 -21.96 -11.88 -4.98
N ARG A 130 -22.12 -12.01 -3.65
CA ARG A 130 -23.08 -12.97 -3.08
C ARG A 130 -24.52 -12.52 -3.25
N THR A 131 -24.79 -11.21 -3.21
CA THR A 131 -26.12 -10.68 -3.52
C THR A 131 -26.47 -10.93 -4.99
N GLU A 132 -25.50 -10.86 -5.91
CA GLU A 132 -25.70 -11.25 -7.31
C GLU A 132 -26.10 -12.74 -7.43
N LEU A 133 -25.52 -13.62 -6.60
CA LEU A 133 -25.84 -15.05 -6.58
C LEU A 133 -27.13 -15.41 -5.81
N ALA A 134 -27.90 -14.44 -5.32
CA ALA A 134 -29.11 -14.71 -4.54
C ALA A 134 -30.26 -15.31 -5.40
N ALA A 135 -30.21 -15.13 -6.72
CA ALA A 135 -31.12 -15.74 -7.67
C ALA A 135 -30.36 -16.15 -8.95
N PRO A 136 -30.89 -17.11 -9.74
CA PRO A 136 -30.30 -17.46 -11.04
C PRO A 136 -30.34 -16.30 -12.03
N GLN A 137 -29.43 -16.32 -13.01
CA GLN A 137 -29.23 -15.28 -14.05
C GLN A 137 -28.57 -14.01 -13.50
N LEU A 138 -28.32 -13.03 -14.38
CA LEU A 138 -27.73 -11.75 -13.96
C LEU A 138 -28.79 -10.87 -13.31
N GLN A 139 -28.44 -10.29 -12.16
CA GLN A 139 -29.31 -9.42 -11.36
C GLN A 139 -28.94 -7.96 -11.55
N PHE A 140 -27.70 -7.58 -11.18
CA PHE A 140 -27.24 -6.19 -11.23
C PHE A 140 -25.76 -6.02 -11.55
N LEU A 141 -24.94 -7.08 -11.50
CA LEU A 141 -23.55 -7.04 -11.93
C LEU A 141 -23.41 -7.43 -13.41
N THR A 142 -22.43 -6.84 -14.09
CA THR A 142 -21.94 -7.40 -15.36
C THR A 142 -20.99 -8.58 -15.07
N PRO A 143 -20.82 -9.53 -16.00
CA PRO A 143 -19.88 -10.64 -15.83
C PRO A 143 -18.45 -10.19 -15.49
N GLU A 144 -17.99 -9.09 -16.08
CA GLU A 144 -16.65 -8.54 -15.88
C GLU A 144 -16.48 -7.97 -14.47
N LEU A 145 -17.50 -7.23 -13.98
CA LEU A 145 -17.49 -6.68 -12.64
C LEU A 145 -17.60 -7.78 -11.59
N TYR A 146 -18.42 -8.81 -11.83
CA TYR A 146 -18.50 -9.98 -10.96
C TYR A 146 -17.13 -10.65 -10.80
N ASN A 147 -16.46 -10.96 -11.92
CA ASN A 147 -15.14 -11.60 -11.89
C ASN A 147 -14.09 -10.71 -11.21
N SER A 148 -14.16 -9.40 -11.42
CA SER A 148 -13.28 -8.43 -10.78
C SER A 148 -13.46 -8.39 -9.27
N LEU A 149 -14.69 -8.32 -8.78
CA LEU A 149 -14.99 -8.31 -7.35
C LEU A 149 -14.61 -9.62 -6.67
N MET A 150 -14.81 -10.77 -7.34
CA MET A 150 -14.39 -12.08 -6.82
C MET A 150 -12.86 -12.16 -6.70
N SER A 151 -12.15 -11.74 -7.75
CA SER A 151 -10.68 -11.76 -7.78
C SER A 151 -10.07 -10.83 -6.72
N LEU A 152 -10.63 -9.62 -6.59
CA LEU A 152 -10.23 -8.65 -5.57
C LEU A 152 -10.54 -9.11 -4.16
N HIS A 153 -11.72 -9.70 -3.93
CA HIS A 153 -12.03 -10.31 -2.65
C HIS A 153 -10.94 -11.30 -2.23
N GLY A 154 -10.56 -12.23 -3.12
CA GLY A 154 -9.52 -13.21 -2.84
C GLY A 154 -8.19 -12.59 -2.41
N ILE A 155 -7.62 -11.71 -3.24
CA ILE A 155 -6.29 -11.15 -2.94
C ILE A 155 -6.31 -10.16 -1.76
N VAL A 156 -7.36 -9.33 -1.64
CA VAL A 156 -7.47 -8.36 -0.53
C VAL A 156 -7.72 -9.09 0.80
N MET A 157 -8.40 -10.24 0.80
CA MET A 157 -8.49 -11.11 1.99
C MET A 157 -7.11 -11.65 2.40
N ILE A 158 -6.31 -12.15 1.46
CA ILE A 158 -4.95 -12.64 1.75
C ILE A 158 -4.10 -11.52 2.32
N TYR A 159 -4.11 -10.35 1.67
CA TYR A 159 -3.44 -9.15 2.13
C TYR A 159 -3.86 -8.79 3.57
N ALA A 160 -5.17 -8.70 3.83
CA ALA A 160 -5.70 -8.38 5.15
C ALA A 160 -5.26 -9.38 6.23
N ILE A 161 -5.31 -10.69 5.94
CA ILE A 161 -4.90 -11.74 6.90
C ILE A 161 -3.40 -11.66 7.20
N LEU A 162 -2.55 -11.48 6.17
CA LEU A 162 -1.11 -11.35 6.36
C LEU A 162 -0.75 -10.11 7.17
N LEU A 163 -1.42 -8.97 6.93
CA LEU A 163 -1.27 -7.80 7.79
C LEU A 163 -1.72 -8.08 9.23
N GLY A 164 -2.79 -8.86 9.43
CA GLY A 164 -3.26 -9.25 10.76
C GLY A 164 -2.25 -10.11 11.52
N VAL A 165 -1.63 -11.08 10.83
CA VAL A 165 -0.51 -11.85 11.39
C VAL A 165 0.68 -10.94 11.69
N GLY A 166 0.98 -9.99 10.79
CA GLY A 166 2.00 -8.96 10.99
C GLY A 166 1.73 -8.10 12.23
N ALA A 167 0.47 -7.75 12.50
CA ALA A 167 0.04 -7.00 13.67
C ALA A 167 0.37 -7.74 14.97
N MET A 168 -0.06 -9.01 15.04
CA MET A 168 0.15 -9.86 16.21
C MET A 168 1.64 -10.14 16.43
N SER A 169 2.37 -10.41 15.35
CA SER A 169 3.81 -10.69 15.40
C SER A 169 4.59 -9.48 15.91
N ASN A 170 4.32 -8.29 15.36
CA ASN A 170 4.97 -7.05 15.78
C ASN A 170 4.65 -6.68 17.23
N TYR A 171 3.38 -6.78 17.61
CA TYR A 171 2.96 -6.33 18.92
C TYR A 171 3.34 -7.31 20.03
N LEU A 172 3.06 -8.61 19.86
CA LEU A 172 3.14 -9.59 20.92
C LEU A 172 4.50 -10.28 21.02
N VAL A 173 5.17 -10.60 19.91
CA VAL A 173 6.37 -11.45 19.96
C VAL A 173 7.48 -10.84 20.83
N PRO A 174 7.86 -9.55 20.67
CA PRO A 174 8.87 -8.95 21.56
C PRO A 174 8.46 -8.99 23.03
N LEU A 175 7.18 -8.78 23.35
CA LEU A 175 6.65 -8.84 24.71
C LEU A 175 6.75 -10.26 25.29
N LEU A 176 6.40 -11.27 24.50
CA LEU A 176 6.41 -12.68 24.92
C LEU A 176 7.82 -13.20 25.23
N ILE A 177 8.83 -12.72 24.50
CA ILE A 177 10.24 -13.11 24.70
C ILE A 177 10.99 -12.15 25.65
N GLY A 178 10.33 -11.11 26.16
CA GLY A 178 10.93 -10.11 27.04
C GLY A 178 11.95 -9.18 26.36
N ALA A 179 11.87 -9.04 25.03
CA ALA A 179 12.71 -8.12 24.28
C ALA A 179 12.14 -6.69 24.28
N ASN A 180 13.01 -5.69 24.22
CA ASN A 180 12.61 -4.28 24.18
C ASN A 180 11.97 -3.88 22.84
N ASP A 181 12.47 -4.43 21.73
CA ASP A 181 12.03 -4.10 20.37
C ASP A 181 12.48 -5.19 19.35
N MET A 182 12.14 -4.99 18.08
CA MET A 182 12.62 -5.79 16.95
C MET A 182 14.13 -5.56 16.69
N VAL A 183 14.83 -6.57 16.16
CA VAL A 183 16.28 -6.50 15.87
C VAL A 183 16.63 -5.37 14.89
N PHE A 184 15.77 -5.12 13.90
CA PHE A 184 15.96 -4.08 12.89
C PHE A 184 14.74 -3.14 12.85
N PRO A 185 14.60 -2.17 13.77
CA PRO A 185 13.40 -1.32 13.85
C PRO A 185 13.14 -0.51 12.58
N ARG A 186 14.19 -0.03 11.90
CA ARG A 186 14.08 0.69 10.62
C ARG A 186 13.53 -0.16 9.49
N LEU A 187 14.01 -1.40 9.38
CA LEU A 187 13.53 -2.35 8.38
C LEU A 187 12.09 -2.78 8.70
N ASN A 188 11.75 -2.90 9.97
CA ASN A 188 10.40 -3.20 10.42
C ASN A 188 9.40 -2.09 10.06
N ALA A 189 9.77 -0.83 10.30
CA ALA A 189 8.98 0.31 9.86
C ALA A 189 8.81 0.31 8.33
N PHE A 190 9.90 0.10 7.57
CA PHE A 190 9.83 -0.02 6.12
C PHE A 190 8.89 -1.13 5.66
N ALA A 191 8.93 -2.31 6.30
CA ALA A 191 8.06 -3.43 5.99
C ALA A 191 6.57 -3.06 6.13
N PHE A 192 6.18 -2.28 7.13
CA PHE A 192 4.80 -1.77 7.20
C PHE A 192 4.52 -0.76 6.09
N TRP A 193 5.36 0.26 5.95
CA TRP A 193 5.07 1.41 5.08
C TRP A 193 5.08 1.08 3.59
N ILE A 194 5.79 0.03 3.14
CA ILE A 194 5.71 -0.43 1.75
C ILE A 194 4.40 -1.15 1.41
N ASN A 195 3.72 -1.74 2.40
CA ASN A 195 2.41 -2.38 2.18
C ASN A 195 1.33 -1.34 1.84
N VAL A 196 1.41 -0.13 2.39
CA VAL A 196 0.41 0.92 2.18
C VAL A 196 0.20 1.28 0.70
N PRO A 197 1.24 1.66 -0.08
CA PRO A 197 1.07 1.95 -1.50
C PRO A 197 0.72 0.69 -2.30
N ALA A 198 1.15 -0.50 -1.87
CA ALA A 198 0.75 -1.78 -2.45
C ALA A 198 -0.77 -1.99 -2.37
N GLY A 199 -1.37 -1.82 -1.19
CA GLY A 199 -2.82 -1.87 -1.01
C GLY A 199 -3.57 -0.80 -1.83
N ILE A 200 -2.99 0.40 -1.96
CA ILE A 200 -3.56 1.45 -2.84
C ILE A 200 -3.56 0.99 -4.30
N LEU A 201 -2.47 0.40 -4.79
CA LEU A 201 -2.38 -0.12 -6.16
C LEU A 201 -3.41 -1.24 -6.38
N LEU A 202 -3.51 -2.22 -5.47
CA LEU A 202 -4.49 -3.31 -5.56
C LEU A 202 -5.92 -2.78 -5.75
N LEU A 203 -6.34 -1.82 -4.92
CA LEU A 203 -7.69 -1.24 -5.00
C LEU A 203 -7.88 -0.34 -6.24
N THR A 204 -6.80 0.29 -6.71
CA THR A 204 -6.81 1.09 -7.94
C THR A 204 -7.11 0.25 -9.18
N SER A 205 -6.86 -1.06 -9.16
CA SER A 205 -7.21 -1.95 -10.28
C SER A 205 -8.67 -1.83 -10.73
N LEU A 206 -9.62 -1.60 -9.80
CA LEU A 206 -11.05 -1.39 -10.12
C LEU A 206 -11.28 -0.18 -11.04
N LEU A 207 -10.49 0.88 -10.87
CA LEU A 207 -10.59 2.08 -11.70
C LEU A 207 -10.09 1.85 -13.13
N PHE A 208 -9.35 0.75 -13.35
CA PHE A 208 -8.79 0.35 -14.63
C PHE A 208 -9.46 -0.92 -15.20
N GLY A 209 -10.72 -1.16 -14.82
CA GLY A 209 -11.52 -2.29 -15.32
C GLY A 209 -11.39 -3.58 -14.49
N GLY A 210 -10.68 -3.54 -13.37
CA GLY A 210 -10.46 -4.69 -12.50
C GLY A 210 -9.56 -5.76 -13.13
N PHE A 211 -9.63 -6.97 -12.57
CA PHE A 211 -8.98 -8.15 -13.14
C PHE A 211 -9.84 -9.39 -12.92
N ASP A 212 -9.94 -10.23 -13.95
CA ASP A 212 -10.85 -11.37 -14.02
C ASP A 212 -10.11 -12.72 -13.92
N THR A 213 -8.85 -12.70 -13.50
CA THR A 213 -7.97 -13.86 -13.48
C THR A 213 -8.06 -14.69 -12.19
N GLY A 214 -8.92 -14.29 -11.25
CA GLY A 214 -8.83 -14.73 -9.86
C GLY A 214 -7.56 -14.21 -9.18
N TRP A 215 -7.48 -14.42 -7.86
CA TRP A 215 -6.29 -14.07 -7.06
C TRP A 215 -5.04 -14.88 -7.46
N THR A 216 -5.20 -15.95 -8.25
CA THR A 216 -4.11 -16.82 -8.70
C THR A 216 -3.39 -16.30 -9.95
N GLY A 217 -4.03 -15.45 -10.76
CA GLY A 217 -3.36 -14.78 -11.87
C GLY A 217 -2.81 -15.69 -12.97
N TYR A 218 -3.42 -16.84 -13.23
CA TYR A 218 -2.86 -17.83 -14.15
C TYR A 218 -2.81 -17.35 -15.63
N PRO A 219 -1.70 -17.60 -16.34
CA PRO A 219 -1.64 -17.45 -17.80
C PRO A 219 -2.46 -18.57 -18.51
N PRO A 220 -2.94 -18.33 -19.75
CA PRO A 220 -2.72 -17.12 -20.54
C PRO A 220 -3.67 -15.96 -20.19
N LEU A 221 -4.69 -16.19 -19.36
CA LEU A 221 -5.72 -15.18 -19.08
C LEU A 221 -5.11 -13.90 -18.51
N SER A 222 -4.18 -13.99 -17.56
CA SER A 222 -3.51 -12.82 -16.99
C SER A 222 -2.62 -12.04 -17.95
N ALA A 223 -2.17 -12.65 -19.05
CA ALA A 223 -1.40 -11.96 -20.07
C ALA A 223 -2.29 -11.23 -21.11
N LEU A 224 -3.58 -11.57 -21.16
CA LEU A 224 -4.55 -11.01 -22.10
C LEU A 224 -5.56 -10.08 -21.42
N ALA A 225 -5.50 -9.99 -20.09
CA ALA A 225 -6.48 -9.34 -19.24
C ALA A 225 -6.34 -7.80 -19.25
N PRO A 226 -7.35 -7.08 -18.71
CA PRO A 226 -7.39 -5.62 -18.73
C PRO A 226 -6.24 -4.94 -17.98
N LEU A 227 -6.15 -3.61 -18.16
CA LEU A 227 -5.15 -2.75 -17.55
C LEU A 227 -5.12 -2.79 -16.01
N GLY A 228 -6.16 -3.31 -15.36
CA GLY A 228 -6.18 -3.56 -13.91
C GLY A 228 -5.26 -4.70 -13.44
N VAL A 229 -4.90 -5.67 -14.28
CA VAL A 229 -4.00 -6.78 -13.90
C VAL A 229 -2.60 -6.31 -13.49
N PRO A 230 -1.93 -5.38 -14.19
CA PRO A 230 -0.67 -4.81 -13.73
C PRO A 230 -0.72 -4.24 -12.31
N PHE A 231 -1.84 -3.64 -11.89
CA PHE A 231 -2.01 -3.15 -10.53
C PHE A 231 -2.14 -4.26 -9.49
N PHE A 232 -2.72 -5.41 -9.89
CA PHE A 232 -2.71 -6.64 -9.08
C PHE A 232 -1.29 -7.21 -8.91
N PHE A 233 -0.45 -7.16 -9.94
CA PHE A 233 0.93 -7.68 -9.83
C PHE A 233 1.91 -6.75 -9.11
N LEU A 234 1.68 -5.43 -9.18
CA LEU A 234 2.54 -4.44 -8.54
C LEU A 234 2.19 -4.18 -7.08
N GLY A 235 0.93 -4.38 -6.69
CA GLY A 235 0.44 -4.21 -5.33
C GLY A 235 0.51 -5.50 -4.52
#